data_AF-A0A965AGK3-F1
#
_entry.id   AF-A0A965AGK3-F1
#
_cell.length_a   1.000
_cell.length_b   1.000
_cell.length_c   1.000
_cell.angle_alpha   90.00
_cell.angle_beta   90.00
_cell.angle_gamma   90.00
#
_symmetry.space_group_name_H-M   'P 1'
#
loop_
_entity.id
_entity.type
_entity.pdbx_description
1 polymer ?
#
loop_
_entity_poly.entity_id
_entity_poly.type
_entity_poly.pdbx_seq_one_letter_code
_entity_poly.pdbx_strand_id
1 'polypeptide(L)'
;EAHKSWNMKAWAADSFGIYHGDDILKIRLRFIGEAAKRAEKVRFHPSQKMRRARGELVVDLRCQGHRELIHELCHPDWLGQVKIETPDSLREEFDDYLQQLRSVTA
;
A
#
# COMPACT_ATOMS: atom_id res chain seq x y z
N GLU A 1 26.91 1.47 30.67
CA GLU A 1 25.49 1.13 30.50
C GLU A 1 25.20 1.01 29.01
N ALA A 2 24.91 -0.19 28.50
CA ALA A 2 24.74 -0.42 27.06
C ALA A 2 23.28 -0.10 26.65
N HIS A 3 23.14 0.77 25.65
CA HIS A 3 21.88 1.25 25.11
C HIS A 3 20.94 0.11 24.70
N LYS A 4 19.69 0.19 25.19
CA LYS A 4 18.57 -0.72 24.92
C LYS A 4 18.39 -0.99 23.42
N SER A 5 18.57 -2.25 23.04
CA SER A 5 17.96 -2.99 21.92
C SER A 5 17.17 -2.17 20.89
N TRP A 6 17.86 -1.59 19.91
CA TRP A 6 17.23 -1.18 18.65
C TRP A 6 16.97 -2.44 17.80
N ASN A 7 15.71 -2.76 17.54
CA ASN A 7 15.31 -3.95 16.78
C ASN A 7 14.84 -3.55 15.38
N MET A 8 15.77 -3.60 14.42
CA MET A 8 15.54 -3.30 13.01
C MET A 8 14.38 -4.09 12.39
N LYS A 9 14.09 -5.30 12.89
CA LYS A 9 12.96 -6.11 12.40
C LYS A 9 11.61 -5.57 12.85
N ALA A 10 11.53 -5.01 14.05
CA ALA A 10 10.30 -4.36 14.52
C ALA A 10 10.12 -3.02 13.81
N TRP A 11 11.23 -2.29 13.60
CA TRP A 11 11.25 -1.03 12.86
C TRP A 11 10.75 -1.22 11.41
N ALA A 12 11.30 -2.18 10.65
CA ALA A 12 10.87 -2.44 9.27
C ALA A 12 9.47 -3.08 9.15
N ALA A 13 8.87 -3.56 10.23
CA ALA A 13 7.56 -4.23 10.19
C ALA A 13 6.37 -3.25 10.13
N ASP A 14 6.60 -1.98 10.47
CA ASP A 14 5.58 -0.92 10.47
C ASP A 14 5.54 -0.13 9.15
N SER A 15 6.52 -0.32 8.26
CA SER A 15 6.58 0.30 6.93
C SER A 15 6.22 -0.65 5.80
N PHE A 16 5.65 -0.09 4.74
CA PHE A 16 5.43 -0.82 3.49
C PHE A 16 6.76 -1.24 2.82
N GLY A 17 7.80 -0.42 2.91
CA GLY A 17 9.16 -0.71 2.45
C GLY A 17 10.23 -0.03 3.30
N ILE A 18 11.23 0.61 2.68
CA ILE A 18 12.44 1.13 3.37
C ILE A 18 12.22 2.55 3.90
N TYR A 19 11.18 3.26 3.41
CA TYR A 19 10.89 4.62 3.85
C TYR A 19 10.16 4.64 5.21
N HIS A 20 10.69 5.45 6.12
CA HIS A 20 10.15 5.75 7.43
C HIS A 20 10.11 7.27 7.61
N GLY A 21 8.97 7.81 8.06
CA GLY A 21 8.83 9.26 8.26
C GLY A 21 7.41 9.78 8.26
N ASP A 22 6.46 9.02 7.70
CA ASP A 22 5.08 9.47 7.53
C ASP A 22 4.09 8.87 8.54
N ASP A 23 2.87 9.44 8.60
CA ASP A 23 1.80 8.97 9.48
C ASP A 23 1.39 7.52 9.17
N ILE A 24 1.06 6.76 10.22
CA ILE A 24 0.52 5.41 10.04
C ILE A 24 -0.91 5.49 9.50
N LEU A 25 -1.11 5.12 8.24
CA LEU A 25 -2.43 5.11 7.61
C LEU A 25 -3.11 3.75 7.78
N LYS A 26 -4.44 3.78 7.97
CA LYS A 26 -5.30 2.58 7.87
C LYS A 26 -5.89 2.53 6.48
N ILE A 27 -5.38 1.63 5.66
CA ILE A 27 -5.61 1.60 4.23
C ILE A 27 -6.55 0.44 3.89
N ARG A 28 -7.49 0.69 3.00
CA ARG A 28 -8.35 -0.32 2.40
C ARG A 28 -8.23 -0.28 0.89
N LEU A 29 -7.82 -1.39 0.32
CA LEU A 29 -7.73 -1.61 -1.11
C LEU A 29 -8.79 -2.62 -1.53
N ARG A 30 -9.44 -2.36 -2.67
CA ARG A 30 -10.33 -3.31 -3.33
C ARG A 30 -9.73 -3.72 -4.65
N PHE A 31 -9.51 -5.01 -4.81
CA PHE A 31 -9.08 -5.63 -6.05
C PHE A 31 -10.25 -6.38 -6.69
N ILE A 32 -10.32 -6.32 -8.01
CA ILE A 32 -11.32 -7.02 -8.83
C ILE A 32 -10.64 -7.90 -9.88
N GLY A 33 -11.40 -8.80 -10.52
CA GLY A 33 -10.92 -9.56 -11.68
C GLY A 33 -9.68 -10.42 -11.41
N GLU A 34 -8.70 -10.36 -12.32
CA GLU A 34 -7.45 -11.12 -12.20
C GLU A 34 -6.54 -10.57 -11.09
N ALA A 35 -6.54 -9.26 -10.87
CA ALA A 35 -5.81 -8.63 -9.78
C ALA A 35 -6.26 -9.18 -8.42
N ALA A 36 -7.56 -9.44 -8.22
CA ALA A 36 -8.04 -10.06 -6.99
C ALA A 36 -7.45 -11.47 -6.74
N LYS A 37 -7.29 -12.28 -7.80
CA LYS A 37 -6.69 -13.62 -7.71
C LYS A 37 -5.18 -13.56 -7.46
N ARG A 38 -4.49 -12.58 -8.04
CA ARG A 38 -3.06 -12.36 -7.83
C ARG A 38 -2.77 -11.81 -6.44
N ALA A 39 -3.47 -10.75 -6.05
CA ALA A 39 -3.30 -10.04 -4.79
C ALA A 39 -3.50 -10.96 -3.57
N GLU A 40 -4.39 -11.96 -3.66
CA GLU A 40 -4.60 -12.95 -2.60
C GLU A 40 -3.33 -13.75 -2.25
N LYS A 41 -2.41 -13.90 -3.21
CA LYS A 41 -1.15 -14.64 -3.04
C LYS A 41 0.01 -13.73 -2.65
N VAL A 42 -0.20 -12.42 -2.61
CA VAL A 42 0.82 -11.41 -2.33
C VAL A 42 0.73 -10.95 -0.89
N ARG A 43 1.87 -10.92 -0.22
CA ARG A 43 2.00 -10.29 1.09
C ARG A 43 2.52 -8.86 0.91
N PHE A 44 1.58 -7.92 0.81
CA PHE A 44 1.80 -6.47 0.78
C PHE A 44 2.41 -5.94 2.09
N HIS A 45 1.84 -6.33 3.23
CA HIS A 45 2.30 -5.85 4.55
C HIS A 45 2.05 -6.88 5.65
N PRO A 46 2.90 -6.98 6.68
CA PRO A 46 2.68 -7.90 7.80
C PRO A 46 1.33 -7.74 8.51
N SER A 47 0.79 -6.52 8.54
CA SER A 47 -0.49 -6.22 9.21
C SER A 47 -1.74 -6.52 8.35
N GLN A 48 -1.56 -6.97 7.11
CA GLN A 48 -2.67 -7.07 6.16
C GLN A 48 -3.72 -8.07 6.63
N LYS A 49 -4.99 -7.74 6.38
CA LYS A 49 -6.13 -8.63 6.54
C LYS A 49 -6.87 -8.68 5.22
N MET A 50 -7.16 -9.89 4.77
CA MET A 50 -7.78 -10.14 3.48
C MET A 50 -9.18 -10.70 3.66
N ARG A 51 -10.12 -10.20 2.89
CA ARG A 51 -11.49 -10.71 2.84
C ARG A 51 -11.94 -10.84 1.39
N ARG A 52 -12.40 -12.03 1.00
CA ARG A 52 -13.09 -12.25 -0.27
C ARG A 52 -14.57 -12.00 -0.15
N ALA A 53 -15.16 -11.36 -1.16
CA ALA A 53 -16.60 -11.25 -1.30
C ALA A 53 -16.95 -11.16 -2.79
N ARG A 54 -17.86 -12.03 -3.26
CA ARG A 54 -18.45 -11.95 -4.62
C ARG A 54 -17.42 -11.84 -5.76
N GLY A 55 -16.28 -12.54 -5.64
CA GLY A 55 -15.21 -12.52 -6.66
C GLY A 55 -14.20 -11.37 -6.51
N GLU A 56 -14.44 -10.45 -5.58
CA GLU A 56 -13.53 -9.36 -5.24
C GLU A 56 -12.68 -9.71 -4.02
N LEU A 57 -11.56 -9.01 -3.87
CA LEU A 57 -10.68 -9.09 -2.71
C LEU A 57 -10.56 -7.71 -2.07
N VAL A 58 -10.91 -7.61 -0.79
CA VAL A 58 -10.63 -6.44 0.04
C VAL A 58 -9.40 -6.73 0.89
N VAL A 59 -8.44 -5.82 0.85
CA VAL A 59 -7.22 -5.86 1.66
C VAL A 59 -7.21 -4.65 2.58
N ASP A 60 -7.32 -4.90 3.88
CA ASP A 60 -7.14 -3.89 4.92
C ASP A 60 -5.70 -4.00 5.45
N LEU A 61 -4.93 -2.90 5.48
CA LEU A 61 -3.58 -2.88 6.03
C LEU A 61 -3.30 -1.58 6.79
N ARG A 62 -2.26 -1.57 7.61
CA ARG A 62 -1.85 -0.44 8.42
C ARG A 62 -0.34 -0.30 8.32
N CYS A 63 0.14 0.73 7.62
CA CYS A 63 1.56 0.92 7.38
C CYS A 63 1.92 2.41 7.26
N GLN A 64 3.21 2.70 7.46
CA GLN A 64 3.89 3.93 7.03
C GLN A 64 4.50 3.71 5.63
N GLY A 65 5.06 4.75 5.01
CA GLY A 65 5.70 4.65 3.70
C GLY A 65 4.69 4.53 2.56
N HIS A 66 3.65 5.36 2.58
CA HIS A 66 2.56 5.33 1.59
C HIS A 66 3.03 5.65 0.16
N ARG A 67 4.14 6.37 -0.01
CA ARG A 67 4.75 6.59 -1.33
C ARG A 67 5.19 5.30 -2.01
N GLU A 68 5.76 4.35 -1.25
CA GLU A 68 6.13 3.04 -1.79
C GLU A 68 4.89 2.20 -2.14
N LEU A 69 3.82 2.32 -1.32
CA LEU A 69 2.55 1.72 -1.66
C LEU A 69 1.96 2.31 -2.95
N ILE A 70 2.00 3.63 -3.14
CA ILE A 70 1.56 4.29 -4.38
C ILE A 70 2.33 3.72 -5.57
N HIS A 71 3.66 3.57 -5.47
CA HIS A 71 4.46 2.96 -6.52
C HIS A 71 4.09 1.51 -6.79
N GLU A 72 3.87 0.71 -5.74
CA GLU A 72 3.41 -0.68 -5.89
C GLU A 72 2.07 -0.74 -6.61
N LEU A 73 1.11 0.12 -6.26
CA LEU A 73 -0.21 0.18 -6.88
C LEU A 73 -0.17 0.58 -8.37
N CYS A 74 0.91 1.21 -8.83
CA CYS A 74 1.16 1.46 -10.25
C CYS A 74 1.64 0.22 -11.03
N HIS A 75 1.93 -0.89 -10.35
CA HIS A 75 2.40 -2.11 -11.01
C HIS A 75 1.34 -2.65 -12.00
N PRO A 76 1.74 -3.13 -13.20
CA PRO A 76 0.81 -3.58 -14.25
C PRO A 76 -0.18 -4.67 -13.81
N ASP A 77 0.19 -5.47 -12.82
CA ASP A 77 -0.66 -6.53 -12.26
C ASP A 77 -1.92 -6.01 -11.56
N TRP A 78 -1.91 -4.75 -11.11
CA TRP A 78 -3.01 -4.12 -10.38
C TRP A 78 -3.73 -3.05 -11.18
N LEU A 79 -3.03 -2.43 -12.13
CA LEU A 79 -3.48 -1.26 -12.86
C LEU A 79 -4.86 -1.47 -13.51
N GLY A 80 -5.80 -0.56 -13.23
CA GLY A 80 -7.19 -0.64 -13.71
C GLY A 80 -8.07 -1.68 -12.99
N GLN A 81 -7.51 -2.45 -12.05
CA GLN A 81 -8.23 -3.49 -11.29
C GLN A 81 -8.06 -3.35 -9.76
N VAL A 82 -7.50 -2.23 -9.30
CA VAL A 82 -7.38 -1.87 -7.90
C VAL A 82 -8.02 -0.51 -7.64
N LYS A 83 -8.67 -0.36 -6.48
CA LYS A 83 -9.23 0.89 -5.99
C LYS A 83 -8.82 1.13 -4.55
N ILE A 84 -8.36 2.35 -4.26
CA ILE A 84 -8.10 2.84 -2.90
C ILE A 84 -9.44 3.30 -2.32
N GLU A 85 -9.99 2.53 -1.37
CA GLU A 85 -11.26 2.86 -0.72
C GLU A 85 -11.10 3.84 0.44
N THR A 86 -10.03 3.70 1.22
CA THR A 86 -9.65 4.59 2.32
C THR A 86 -8.14 4.53 2.57
N PRO A 87 -7.52 5.57 3.16
CA PRO A 87 -8.10 6.87 3.47
C PRO A 87 -8.14 7.79 2.24
N ASP A 88 -8.88 8.89 2.36
CA ASP A 88 -8.99 9.91 1.31
C ASP A 88 -7.64 10.61 1.09
N SER A 89 -6.87 10.83 2.15
CA SER A 89 -5.53 11.40 2.09
C SER A 89 -4.57 10.60 1.20
N LEU A 90 -4.68 9.28 1.19
CA LEU A 90 -3.86 8.43 0.32
C LEU A 90 -4.26 8.60 -1.16
N ARG A 91 -5.55 8.85 -1.44
CA ARG A 91 -6.00 9.14 -2.82
C ARG A 91 -5.49 10.48 -3.29
N GLU A 92 -5.58 11.51 -2.44
CA GLU A 92 -5.08 12.85 -2.73
C GLU A 92 -3.58 12.81 -3.07
N GLU A 93 -2.79 12.11 -2.26
CA GLU A 93 -1.35 11.94 -2.53
C GLU A 93 -1.08 11.13 -3.82
N PHE A 94 -1.90 10.12 -4.11
CA PHE A 94 -1.80 9.38 -5.37
C PHE A 94 -2.09 10.30 -6.57
N ASP A 95 -3.12 11.15 -6.47
CA ASP A 95 -3.48 12.09 -7.53
C ASP A 95 -2.37 13.13 -7.76
N ASP A 96 -1.74 13.63 -6.69
CA ASP A 96 -0.56 14.51 -6.78
C ASP A 96 0.61 13.81 -7.50
N TYR A 97 0.86 12.54 -7.16
CA TYR A 97 1.87 11.73 -7.84
C TYR A 97 1.55 11.55 -9.34
N LEU A 98 0.27 11.33 -9.69
CA LEU A 98 -0.15 11.26 -11.10
C LEU A 98 0.07 12.58 -11.84
N GLN A 99 -0.14 13.73 -11.19
CA GLN A 99 0.17 15.03 -11.79
C GLN A 99 1.67 15.18 -12.05
N GLN A 100 2.51 14.78 -11.11
CA GLN A 100 3.97 14.76 -11.30
C GLN A 100 4.37 13.85 -12.45
N LEU A 101 3.84 12.62 -12.53
CA LEU A 101 4.10 11.72 -13.65
C LEU A 101 3.69 12.32 -15.00
N ARG A 102 2.55 13.00 -15.06
CA ARG A 102 2.11 13.70 -16.28
C ARG A 102 3.09 14.79 -16.69
N SER A 103 3.66 15.55 -15.73
CA SER A 103 4.64 16.60 -16.05
C SER A 103 5.95 16.09 -16.66
N VAL A 104 6.28 14.79 -16.48
CA VAL A 104 7.49 14.20 -17.07
C VAL A 104 7.37 14.03 -18.58
N THR A 105 6.14 13.86 -19.09
CA THR A 105 5.87 13.61 -20.51
C THR A 105 5.10 14.74 -21.20
N ALA A 106 4.79 15.81 -20.47
CA ALA A 106 4.12 17.01 -20.97
C ALA A 106 5.05 17.95 -21.73
#